data_AF-A0A7X2MZK2-F1
#
_entry.id   AF-A0A7X2MZK2-F1
#
_cell.length_a   1.000
_cell.length_b   1.000
_cell.length_c   1.000
_cell.angle_alpha   90.00
_cell.angle_beta   90.00
_cell.angle_gamma   90.00
#
_symmetry.space_group_name_H-M   'P 1'
#
loop_
_entity.id
_entity.type
_entity.pdbx_description
1 polymer ?
#
loop_
_entity_poly.entity_id
_entity_poly.type
_entity_poly.pdbx_seq_one_letter_code
_entity_poly.pdbx_strand_id
1 'polypeptide(L)' 'VCKNNRRLYANDIKKRKSKTGYVSTKTIYTCENCNNCKFKASCIKGHNCKTPLEQRTKSLETSKQFNQNIQDDIYLI' A
#
# COMPACT_ATOMS: atom_id res chain seq x y z
N VAL A 1 -2.63 -8.73 3.54
CA VAL A 1 -3.28 -8.94 2.22
C VAL A 1 -4.26 -7.80 1.93
N CYS A 2 -4.67 -7.55 0.69
CA CYS A 2 -5.65 -6.49 0.38
C CYS A 2 -7.10 -6.96 0.62
N LYS A 3 -8.08 -6.04 0.60
CA LYS A 3 -9.52 -6.35 0.79
C LYS A 3 -10.10 -7.36 -0.23
N ASN A 4 -9.43 -7.54 -1.36
CA ASN A 4 -9.81 -8.53 -2.39
C ASN A 4 -8.99 -9.83 -2.30
N ASN A 5 -8.41 -10.13 -1.12
CA ASN A 5 -7.55 -11.30 -0.86
C ASN A 5 -6.33 -11.46 -1.78
N ARG A 6 -5.85 -10.36 -2.36
CA ARG A 6 -4.62 -10.36 -3.18
C ARG A 6 -3.40 -9.98 -2.36
N ARG A 7 -2.26 -10.53 -2.75
CA ARG A 7 -0.99 -10.30 -2.05
C ARG A 7 -0.48 -8.88 -2.33
N LEU A 8 0.10 -8.30 -1.29
CA LEU A 8 0.81 -7.03 -1.34
C LEU A 8 2.29 -7.34 -1.16
N TYR A 9 3.13 -6.92 -2.11
CA TYR A 9 4.56 -7.12 -2.04
C TYR A 9 5.26 -5.78 -1.81
N ALA A 10 6.39 -5.81 -1.10
CA ALA A 10 7.21 -4.63 -0.90
C ALA A 10 7.85 -4.26 -2.24
N ASN A 11 7.45 -3.13 -2.81
CA ASN A 11 7.90 -2.67 -4.11
C ASN A 11 9.03 -1.65 -4.00
N ASP A 12 8.97 -0.77 -3.00
CA ASP A 12 9.94 0.33 -2.89
C ASP A 12 10.12 0.78 -1.43
N ILE A 13 11.20 1.53 -1.17
CA ILE A 13 11.51 2.13 0.11
C ILE A 13 11.81 3.63 -0.09
N LYS A 14 10.88 4.48 0.37
CA LYS A 14 11.02 5.93 0.33
C LYS A 14 11.66 6.44 1.63
N LYS A 15 12.82 7.08 1.51
CA LYS A 15 13.49 7.75 2.62
C LYS A 15 13.18 9.25 2.56
N ARG A 16 12.82 9.85 3.70
CA ARG A 16 12.60 11.29 3.81
C ARG A 16 13.33 11.83 5.03
N LYS A 17 14.17 12.83 4.80
CA LYS A 17 14.90 13.55 5.84
C LYS A 17 14.10 14.76 6.31
N SER A 18 14.02 14.97 7.63
CA SER A 18 13.41 16.15 8.24
C SER A 18 14.41 17.31 8.31
N LYS A 19 13.91 18.51 8.64
CA LYS A 19 14.75 19.68 8.91
C LYS A 19 15.72 19.46 10.08
N THR A 20 15.34 18.65 11.07
CA THR A 20 16.17 18.29 12.24
C THR A 20 17.17 17.17 11.96
N GLY A 21 17.24 16.67 10.72
CA GLY A 21 18.17 15.60 10.32
C GLY A 21 17.64 14.18 10.50
N TYR A 22 16.47 14.01 11.13
CA TYR A 22 15.83 12.70 11.30
C TYR A 22 15.46 12.09 9.94
N VAL A 23 15.83 10.82 9.72
CA VAL A 23 15.52 10.09 8.48
C VAL A 23 14.40 9.09 8.73
N SER A 24 13.22 9.42 8.20
CA SER A 24 12.07 8.50 8.18
C SER A 24 12.15 7.58 6.98
N THR A 25 11.83 6.30 7.17
CA THR A 25 11.77 5.30 6.09
C THR A 25 10.35 4.80 5.96
N LYS A 26 9.81 4.86 4.74
CA LYS A 26 8.49 4.32 4.38
C LYS A 26 8.67 3.19 3.37
N THR A 27 8.09 2.03 3.67
CA THR A 27 7.97 0.93 2.71
C THR A 27 6.71 1.13 1.89
N ILE A 28 6.82 1.00 0.57
CA ILE A 28 5.72 1.05 -0.37
C ILE A 28 5.36 -0.38 -0.74
N TYR A 29 4.14 -0.79 -0.40
CA TYR A 29 3.57 -2.08 -0.76
C TYR A 29 2.65 -1.94 -1.95
N THR A 30 2.83 -2.78 -2.96
CA THR A 30 2.02 -2.78 -4.19
C THR A 30 1.25 -4.10 -4.29
N CYS A 31 0.00 -4.03 -4.75
CA CYS A 31 -0.81 -5.21 -5.00
C CYS A 31 -0.36 -5.91 -6.28
N GLU A 32 -0.29 -7.24 -6.25
CA GLU A 32 0.12 -8.05 -7.42
C GLU A 32 -0.73 -7.77 -8.66
N ASN A 33 -2.05 -7.60 -8.50
CA ASN A 33 -2.95 -7.35 -9.60
C ASN A 33 -4.24 -6.67 -9.10
N CYS A 34 -4.73 -5.68 -9.83
CA CYS A 34 -5.99 -4.98 -9.52
C CYS A 34 -7.00 -5.03 -10.68
N ASN A 35 -6.86 -5.97 -11.61
CA ASN A 35 -7.79 -6.17 -12.71
C ASN A 35 -9.08 -6.80 -12.17
N ASN A 36 -10.22 -6.34 -12.70
CA ASN A 36 -11.56 -6.78 -12.29
C ASN A 36 -11.81 -6.73 -10.77
N CYS A 37 -11.18 -5.78 -10.07
CA CYS A 37 -11.35 -5.63 -8.63
C CYS A 37 -12.61 -4.81 -8.32
N LYS A 38 -13.62 -5.45 -7.71
CA LYS A 38 -14.88 -4.79 -7.29
C LYS A 38 -14.65 -3.62 -6.32
N PHE A 39 -13.57 -3.68 -5.55
CA PHE A 39 -13.21 -2.64 -4.58
C PHE A 39 -12.28 -1.56 -5.16
N LYS A 40 -11.97 -1.56 -6.46
CA LYS A 40 -10.92 -0.69 -7.03
C LYS A 40 -11.21 0.80 -6.85
N ALA A 41 -12.45 1.22 -7.12
CA ALA A 41 -12.88 2.61 -7.02
C ALA A 41 -12.86 3.13 -5.56
N SER A 42 -13.23 2.29 -4.60
CA SER A 42 -13.20 2.68 -3.18
C SER A 42 -11.79 2.61 -2.58
N CYS A 43 -10.95 1.68 -3.08
CA CYS A 43 -9.61 1.41 -2.56
C CYS A 43 -8.53 2.35 -3.10
N ILE A 44 -8.56 2.72 -4.38
CA ILE A 44 -7.55 3.60 -5.00
C ILE A 44 -8.12 5.02 -5.06
N LYS A 45 -7.54 5.92 -4.25
CA LYS A 45 -7.92 7.34 -4.26
C LYS A 45 -7.23 8.04 -5.43
N GLY A 46 -8.00 8.79 -6.22
CA GLY A 46 -7.49 9.58 -7.34
C GLY A 46 -6.88 10.89 -6.86
N HIS A 47 -5.59 10.89 -6.51
CA HIS A 47 -4.89 12.12 -6.16
C HIS A 47 -4.49 12.90 -7.43
N ASN A 48 -5.48 13.53 -8.11
CA ASN A 48 -5.31 14.26 -9.38
C ASN A 48 -4.46 13.53 -10.44
N CYS A 49 -4.49 12.20 -10.39
CA CYS A 49 -3.67 11.38 -11.25
C CYS A 49 -4.30 11.32 -12.64
N LYS A 50 -3.49 11.43 -13.70
CA LYS A 50 -3.95 11.46 -15.09
C LYS A 50 -4.24 10.07 -15.67
N THR A 51 -3.70 9.01 -15.07
CA THR A 51 -3.94 7.64 -15.56
C THR A 51 -5.37 7.20 -15.23
N PRO A 52 -6.08 6.46 -16.08
CA PRO A 52 -7.42 5.97 -15.76
C PRO A 52 -7.38 4.97 -14.60
N LEU A 53 -8.47 4.88 -13.83
CA LEU A 53 -8.55 3.99 -12.67
C LEU A 53 -8.25 2.53 -13.03
N GLU A 54 -8.66 2.08 -14.20
CA GLU A 54 -8.45 0.70 -14.69
C GLU A 54 -6.97 0.33 -14.81
N GLN A 55 -6.11 1.28 -15.21
CA GLN A 55 -4.67 1.06 -15.35
C GLN A 55 -3.91 1.22 -14.02
N ARG A 56 -4.58 1.63 -12.95
CA ARG A 56 -3.95 1.82 -11.64
C ARG A 56 -3.91 0.55 -10.82
N THR A 57 -2.86 0.43 -10.01
CA THR A 57 -2.69 -0.63 -9.03
C THR A 57 -2.66 -0.03 -7.63
N LYS A 58 -3.21 -0.75 -6.65
CA LYS A 58 -3.20 -0.30 -5.27
C LYS A 58 -1.76 -0.29 -4.73
N SER A 59 -1.33 0.88 -4.27
CA SER A 59 -0.12 1.07 -3.48
C SER A 59 -0.47 1.60 -2.08
N LEU A 60 0.32 1.20 -1.09
CA LEU A 60 0.17 1.57 0.32
C LEU A 60 1.56 1.95 0.86
N GLU A 61 1.68 3.13 1.46
CA GLU A 61 2.91 3.55 2.13
C GLU A 61 2.79 3.28 3.63
N THR A 62 3.78 2.61 4.24
CA THR A 62 3.87 2.48 5.70
C THR A 62 5.23 2.91 6.20
N SER A 63 5.29 3.85 7.14
CA SER A 63 6.48 4.07 7.96
C SER A 63 6.54 2.94 8.98
N LYS A 64 7.71 2.33 9.17
CA LYS A 64 7.97 1.11 9.97
C LYS A 64 7.47 1.04 11.43
N GLN A 65 6.53 1.89 11.86
CA GLN A 65 5.92 1.89 13.18
C GLN A 65 4.44 1.48 13.18
N PHE A 66 3.82 1.24 12.01
CA PHE A 66 2.44 0.76 11.92
C PHE A 66 2.42 -0.71 11.46
N ASN A 67 2.13 -1.61 12.41
CA ASN A 67 1.74 -3.02 12.27
C ASN A 67 2.85 -4.06 12.02
N GLN A 68 3.41 -4.61 13.12
CA GLN A 68 3.77 -6.03 13.18
C GLN A 68 2.52 -6.93 13.03
N ASN A 69 1.32 -6.40 13.31
CA ASN A 69 0.05 -7.13 13.34
C ASN A 69 -0.60 -7.31 11.95
N ILE A 70 0.16 -7.68 10.90
CA ILE A 70 -0.44 -8.21 9.66
C ILE A 70 -0.40 -9.75 9.63
N GLN A 71 0.34 -10.38 10.54
CA GLN A 71 0.36 -11.84 10.69
C GLN A 71 -0.64 -12.36 11.73
N ASP A 72 -0.93 -11.62 12.81
CA ASP A 72 -1.80 -12.11 13.89
C ASP A 72 -3.29 -12.15 13.53
N ASP A 73 -3.77 -11.31 12.62
CA ASP A 73 -5.19 -11.30 12.18
C ASP A 73 -5.52 -12.44 11.17
N ILE A 74 -4.52 -13.21 10.72
CA ILE A 74 -4.72 -14.32 9.77
C ILE A 74 -4.87 -15.68 10.49
N TYR A 75 -4.60 -15.77 11.80
CA TYR A 75 -4.61 -17.03 12.57
C TYR A 75 -5.54 -17.03 13.81
N LEU A 76 -6.58 -16.20 13.83
CA LEU A 76 -7.70 -16.36 14.77
C LEU A 76 -9.00 -16.63 14.00
N ILE A 77 -9.14 -17.90 13.61
CA ILE A 77 -10.43 -18.57 13.34
C ILE A 77 -10.41 -19.83 14.19
#